data_AF-A0A349JQA5-F1
#
_entry.id   AF-A0A349JQA5-F1
#
_cell.length_a   1.000
_cell.length_b   1.000
_cell.length_c   1.000
_cell.angle_alpha   90.00
_cell.angle_beta   90.00
_cell.angle_gamma   90.00
#
_symmetry.space_group_name_H-M   'P 1'
#
loop_
_entity.id
_entity.type
_entity.pdbx_description
1 polymer ?
#
loop_
_entity_poly.entity_id
_entity_poly.type
_entity_poly.pdbx_seq_one_letter_code
_entity_poly.pdbx_strand_id
1 'polypeptide(L)'
;MSAKPKIIVLDDDPTGSQTVHSCLLLTRWDEETLRLGLRDKSPIFFILTNTRSLTPETAASVTREVCQNLKVAIAAEGIHDFLIVSRSDSTLRGHYPIETDAIAEELGPFDGHFLIPAFFEGGRITRDSVHYLMVNSVETPVHETEFAKDSVFGY
;
A
#
# COMPACT_ATOMS: atom_id res chain seq x y z
N MET A 1 -27.17 8.27 6.76
CA MET A 1 -26.28 7.63 5.78
C MET A 1 -24.89 7.67 6.40
N SER A 2 -24.27 6.52 6.67
CA SER A 2 -22.85 6.52 7.07
C SER A 2 -22.07 7.02 5.85
N ALA A 3 -21.32 8.11 6.01
CA ALA A 3 -20.41 8.57 4.98
C ALA A 3 -19.40 7.45 4.73
N LYS A 4 -19.09 7.16 3.46
CA LYS A 4 -18.05 6.17 3.14
C LYS A 4 -16.72 6.66 3.71
N PRO A 5 -15.89 5.79 4.31
CA PRO A 5 -14.59 6.19 4.83
C PRO A 5 -13.71 6.74 3.70
N LYS A 6 -12.82 7.67 4.03
CA LYS A 6 -11.78 8.13 3.11
C LYS A 6 -10.70 7.04 3.00
N ILE A 7 -10.40 6.60 1.79
CA ILE A 7 -9.39 5.56 1.50
C ILE A 7 -8.10 6.24 1.11
N ILE A 8 -7.03 5.96 1.85
CA ILE A 8 -5.72 6.57 1.66
C ILE A 8 -4.75 5.45 1.31
N VAL A 9 -4.24 5.46 0.08
CA VAL A 9 -3.35 4.40 -0.42
C VAL A 9 -1.91 4.88 -0.40
N LEU A 10 -1.04 4.12 0.25
CA LEU A 10 0.42 4.23 0.14
C LEU A 10 0.89 3.22 -0.91
N ASP A 11 1.41 3.70 -2.03
CA ASP A 11 1.83 2.87 -3.18
C ASP A 11 3.36 2.81 -3.27
N ASP A 12 3.91 1.61 -3.11
CA ASP A 12 5.36 1.37 -3.05
C ASP A 12 6.07 1.45 -4.42
N ASP A 13 5.30 1.52 -5.52
CA ASP A 13 5.82 1.57 -6.90
C ASP A 13 4.88 2.37 -7.85
N PRO A 14 5.42 3.21 -8.75
CA PRO A 14 4.64 4.01 -9.68
C PRO A 14 3.77 3.20 -10.66
N THR A 15 4.10 1.94 -10.93
CA THR A 15 3.36 1.09 -11.89
C THR A 15 1.96 0.71 -11.39
N GLY A 16 1.77 0.54 -10.08
CA GLY A 16 0.49 0.14 -9.50
C GLY A 16 -0.64 1.14 -9.80
N SER A 17 -0.34 2.42 -9.61
CA SER A 17 -1.27 3.53 -9.84
C SER A 17 -1.75 3.69 -11.29
N GLN A 18 -1.04 3.16 -12.29
CA GLN A 18 -1.38 3.29 -13.72
C GLN A 18 -2.73 2.67 -14.10
N THR A 19 -3.22 1.73 -13.27
CA THR A 19 -4.49 1.02 -13.49
C THR A 19 -5.70 1.72 -12.86
N VAL A 20 -5.49 2.87 -12.20
CA VAL A 20 -6.53 3.59 -11.46
C VAL A 20 -6.85 4.91 -12.16
N HIS A 21 -8.12 5.32 -12.14
CA HIS A 21 -8.57 6.59 -12.70
C HIS A 21 -9.53 7.31 -11.77
N SER A 22 -9.77 8.60 -12.03
CA SER A 22 -10.73 9.44 -11.30
C SER A 22 -10.43 9.66 -9.81
N CYS A 23 -9.16 9.56 -9.43
CA CYS A 23 -8.63 9.93 -8.12
C CYS A 23 -7.27 10.61 -8.26
N LEU A 24 -6.82 11.28 -7.20
CA LEU A 24 -5.51 11.92 -7.17
C LEU A 24 -4.40 10.90 -6.89
N LEU A 25 -3.27 11.10 -7.56
CA LEU A 25 -1.97 10.49 -7.25
C LEU A 25 -1.04 11.60 -6.78
N LEU A 26 -0.73 11.61 -5.50
CA LEU A 26 0.16 12.58 -4.87
C LEU A 26 1.60 12.04 -4.95
N THR A 27 2.50 12.86 -5.45
CA THR A 27 3.94 12.54 -5.56
C THR A 27 4.77 13.19 -4.45
N ARG A 28 4.08 13.82 -3.49
CA ARG A 28 4.62 14.48 -2.30
C ARG A 28 3.67 14.28 -1.13
N TRP A 29 4.20 14.39 0.08
CA TRP A 29 3.46 14.20 1.32
C TRP A 29 3.71 15.34 2.32
N ASP A 30 3.97 16.55 1.83
CA ASP A 30 3.83 17.76 2.66
C ASP A 30 2.34 17.98 3.04
N GLU A 31 2.09 18.64 4.16
CA GLU A 31 0.75 18.81 4.71
C GLU A 31 -0.23 19.42 3.68
N GLU A 32 0.19 20.45 2.95
CA GLU A 32 -0.65 21.13 1.95
C GLU A 32 -1.10 20.14 0.87
N THR A 33 -0.16 19.39 0.30
CA THR A 33 -0.44 18.38 -0.72
C THR A 33 -1.36 17.26 -0.20
N LEU A 34 -1.14 16.78 1.03
CA LEU A 34 -1.98 15.76 1.63
C LEU A 34 -3.42 16.24 1.85
N ARG A 35 -3.58 17.51 2.27
CA ARG A 35 -4.91 18.12 2.43
C ARG A 35 -5.65 18.25 1.11
N LEU A 36 -4.96 18.43 -0.02
CA LEU A 36 -5.60 18.34 -1.35
C LEU A 36 -6.22 16.96 -1.58
N GLY A 37 -5.50 15.88 -1.29
CA GLY A 37 -6.03 14.51 -1.37
C GLY A 37 -7.22 14.26 -0.46
N LEU A 38 -7.12 14.69 0.79
CA LEU A 38 -8.18 14.51 1.79
C LEU A 38 -9.47 15.27 1.42
N ARG A 39 -9.36 16.46 0.84
CA ARG A 39 -10.49 17.30 0.39
C ARG A 39 -11.10 16.88 -0.94
N ASP A 40 -10.40 16.05 -1.72
CA ASP A 40 -10.89 15.64 -3.02
C ASP A 40 -12.26 14.94 -2.91
N LYS A 41 -13.10 15.11 -3.93
CA LYS A 41 -14.44 14.51 -3.96
C LYS A 41 -14.39 12.99 -4.08
N SER A 42 -13.32 12.45 -4.69
CA SER A 42 -13.05 11.03 -4.71
C SER A 42 -12.94 10.51 -3.27
N PRO A 43 -13.56 9.35 -2.96
CA PRO A 43 -13.39 8.72 -1.65
C PRO A 43 -11.99 8.10 -1.50
N ILE A 44 -11.17 8.06 -2.56
CA ILE A 44 -9.85 7.46 -2.59
C ILE A 44 -8.81 8.40 -3.19
N PHE A 45 -7.59 8.37 -2.67
CA PHE A 45 -6.41 8.95 -3.32
C PHE A 45 -5.17 8.12 -2.98
N PHE A 46 -4.11 8.33 -3.77
CA PHE A 46 -2.84 7.62 -3.68
C PHE A 46 -1.73 8.57 -3.27
N ILE A 47 -0.79 8.07 -2.49
CA ILE A 47 0.49 8.69 -2.18
C ILE A 47 1.56 7.73 -2.71
N LEU A 48 2.32 8.18 -3.71
CA LEU A 48 3.41 7.41 -4.28
C LEU A 48 4.63 7.52 -3.35
N THR A 49 4.87 6.50 -2.54
CA THR A 49 6.05 6.43 -1.66
C THR A 49 7.28 5.96 -2.44
N ASN A 50 7.07 5.15 -3.48
CA ASN A 50 8.13 4.59 -4.33
C ASN A 50 9.25 3.90 -3.51
N THR A 51 8.84 3.19 -2.46
CA THR A 51 9.70 2.59 -1.43
C THR A 51 10.21 1.21 -1.80
N ARG A 52 9.61 0.52 -2.78
CA ARG A 52 9.89 -0.90 -3.07
C ARG A 52 11.37 -1.21 -3.28
N SER A 53 12.11 -0.31 -3.93
CA SER A 53 13.54 -0.48 -4.28
C SER A 53 14.51 0.12 -3.28
N LEU A 54 13.99 0.65 -2.18
CA LEU A 54 14.81 1.23 -1.13
C LEU A 54 15.31 0.12 -0.18
N THR A 55 16.21 0.48 0.72
CA THR A 55 16.57 -0.44 1.81
C THR A 55 15.40 -0.53 2.80
N PRO A 56 15.26 -1.63 3.54
CA PRO A 56 14.26 -1.76 4.59
C PRO A 56 14.21 -0.58 5.56
N GLU A 57 15.37 -0.06 5.98
CA GLU A 57 15.48 1.09 6.89
C GLU A 57 14.97 2.37 6.25
N THR A 58 15.28 2.57 4.97
CA THR A 58 14.86 3.76 4.22
C THR A 58 13.36 3.70 3.94
N ALA A 59 12.82 2.54 3.55
CA ALA A 59 11.38 2.33 3.35
C ALA A 59 10.58 2.57 4.64
N ALA A 60 11.07 2.09 5.78
CA ALA A 60 10.50 2.38 7.09
C ALA A 60 10.50 3.88 7.39
N SER A 61 11.63 4.57 7.16
CA SER A 61 11.76 6.01 7.40
C SER A 61 10.78 6.82 6.54
N VAL A 62 10.69 6.53 5.24
CA VAL A 62 9.76 7.21 4.33
C VAL A 62 8.31 6.96 4.74
N THR A 63 7.97 5.71 5.06
CA THR A 63 6.61 5.35 5.48
C THR A 63 6.20 6.09 6.75
N ARG A 64 7.10 6.19 7.74
CA ARG A 64 6.84 6.96 8.97
C ARG A 64 6.65 8.43 8.69
N GLU A 65 7.51 9.03 7.87
CA GLU A 65 7.41 10.44 7.50
C GLU A 65 6.06 10.76 6.85
N VAL A 66 5.63 9.92 5.88
CA VAL A 66 4.33 10.06 5.25
C VAL A 66 3.20 9.95 6.28
N CYS A 67 3.26 8.95 7.16
CA CYS A 67 2.24 8.73 8.19
C CYS A 67 2.17 9.89 9.19
N GLN A 68 3.29 10.45 9.61
CA GLN A 68 3.36 11.58 10.53
C GLN A 68 2.73 12.84 9.92
N ASN A 69 3.07 13.16 8.66
CA ASN A 69 2.44 14.29 7.95
C ASN A 69 0.95 14.04 7.70
N LEU A 70 0.57 12.80 7.39
CA LEU A 70 -0.81 12.41 7.19
C LEU A 70 -1.63 12.55 8.47
N LYS A 71 -1.07 12.20 9.62
CA LYS A 71 -1.71 12.38 10.94
C LYS A 71 -2.05 13.85 11.19
N VAL A 72 -1.13 14.76 10.86
CA VAL A 72 -1.35 16.22 10.95
C VAL A 72 -2.45 16.65 9.98
N ALA A 73 -2.39 16.23 8.72
CA ALA A 73 -3.36 16.61 7.70
C ALA A 73 -4.77 16.08 7.98
N ILE A 74 -4.91 14.83 8.43
CA ILE A 74 -6.18 14.20 8.83
C ILE A 74 -6.83 14.99 9.97
N ALA A 75 -6.04 15.32 11.01
CA ALA A 75 -6.53 16.12 12.14
C ALA A 75 -6.98 17.51 11.69
N ALA A 76 -6.23 18.16 10.78
CA ALA A 76 -6.56 19.48 10.26
C ALA A 76 -7.85 19.49 9.39
N GLU A 77 -8.20 18.37 8.76
CA GLU A 77 -9.44 18.21 8.00
C GLU A 77 -10.60 17.63 8.83
N GLY A 78 -10.37 17.29 10.11
CA GLY A 78 -11.40 16.72 10.98
C GLY A 78 -11.92 15.35 10.51
N ILE A 79 -11.06 14.57 9.85
CA ILE A 79 -11.41 13.24 9.35
C ILE A 79 -11.23 12.22 10.45
N HIS A 80 -12.30 11.50 10.79
CA HIS A 80 -12.29 10.46 11.82
C HIS A 80 -12.48 9.05 11.27
N ASP A 81 -13.01 8.92 10.06
CA ASP A 81 -13.32 7.63 9.42
C ASP A 81 -12.51 7.49 8.13
N PHE A 82 -11.41 6.72 8.22
CA PHE A 82 -10.51 6.48 7.11
C PHE A 82 -9.96 5.06 7.12
N LEU A 83 -9.54 4.59 5.94
CA LEU A 83 -8.84 3.33 5.73
C LEU A 83 -7.46 3.61 5.16
N ILE A 84 -6.44 2.98 5.72
CA ILE A 84 -5.10 2.96 5.12
C ILE A 84 -4.94 1.67 4.33
N VAL A 85 -4.52 1.80 3.07
CA VAL A 85 -4.15 0.68 2.22
C VAL A 85 -2.66 0.78 1.92
N SER A 86 -1.87 -0.17 2.43
CA SER A 86 -0.51 -0.39 1.94
C SER A 86 -0.62 -1.23 0.66
N ARG A 87 -0.41 -0.59 -0.49
CA ARG A 87 -0.44 -1.27 -1.79
C ARG A 87 0.98 -1.66 -2.16
N SER A 88 1.15 -2.95 -2.45
CA SER A 88 2.44 -3.53 -2.83
C SER A 88 2.27 -4.54 -3.98
N ASP A 89 3.32 -5.26 -4.30
CA ASP A 89 3.38 -6.22 -5.39
C ASP A 89 2.58 -7.49 -5.09
N SER A 90 1.78 -7.93 -6.06
CA SER A 90 1.01 -9.17 -5.93
C SER A 90 1.88 -10.42 -5.73
N THR A 91 3.17 -10.39 -6.10
CA THR A 91 4.12 -11.48 -5.85
C THR A 91 4.95 -11.29 -4.57
N LEU A 92 4.46 -10.48 -3.63
CA LEU A 92 5.02 -10.27 -2.28
C LEU A 92 6.39 -9.60 -2.22
N ARG A 93 6.87 -9.03 -3.33
CA ARG A 93 8.08 -8.19 -3.34
C ARG A 93 7.77 -6.85 -2.68
N GLY A 94 8.70 -6.34 -1.87
CA GLY A 94 8.54 -5.09 -1.13
C GLY A 94 8.96 -5.26 0.32
N HIS A 95 8.43 -4.44 1.22
CA HIS A 95 8.87 -4.37 2.61
C HIS A 95 7.75 -4.74 3.59
N TYR A 96 6.95 -5.76 3.27
CA TYR A 96 6.06 -6.36 4.26
C TYR A 96 6.88 -7.20 5.27
N PRO A 97 6.63 -7.12 6.59
CA PRO A 97 5.62 -6.29 7.26
C PRO A 97 6.10 -4.90 7.70
N ILE A 98 7.35 -4.53 7.42
CA ILE A 98 8.01 -3.30 7.88
C ILE A 98 7.17 -2.04 7.61
N GLU A 99 6.65 -1.87 6.40
CA GLU A 99 5.83 -0.71 6.05
C GLU A 99 4.49 -0.73 6.82
N THR A 100 3.85 -1.90 6.92
CA THR A 100 2.58 -2.03 7.65
C THR A 100 2.73 -1.84 9.16
N ASP A 101 3.86 -2.24 9.73
CA ASP A 101 4.17 -2.01 11.15
C ASP A 101 4.40 -0.53 11.41
N ALA A 102 5.16 0.16 10.54
CA ALA A 102 5.34 1.61 10.62
C ALA A 102 4.00 2.38 10.52
N ILE A 103 3.11 1.96 9.64
CA ILE A 103 1.76 2.52 9.52
C ILE A 103 0.96 2.32 10.82
N ALA A 104 0.97 1.11 11.37
CA ALA A 104 0.25 0.77 12.60
C ALA A 104 0.74 1.57 13.81
N GLU A 105 2.06 1.77 13.93
CA GLU A 105 2.66 2.55 15.01
C GLU A 105 2.31 4.04 14.94
N GLU A 106 2.27 4.63 13.75
CA GLU A 106 2.06 6.07 13.59
C GLU A 106 0.58 6.48 13.55
N LEU A 107 -0.26 5.69 12.87
CA LEU A 107 -1.66 6.02 12.58
C LEU A 107 -2.68 5.16 13.32
N GLY A 108 -2.25 4.08 13.97
CA GLY A 108 -3.12 3.20 14.74
C GLY A 108 -3.62 3.82 16.07
N PRO A 109 -4.29 3.01 16.91
CA PRO A 109 -4.52 1.58 16.73
C PRO A 109 -5.56 1.29 15.63
N PHE A 110 -5.35 0.21 14.88
CA PHE A 110 -6.33 -0.37 13.96
C PHE A 110 -6.95 -1.62 14.59
N ASP A 111 -8.24 -1.87 14.34
CA ASP A 111 -8.92 -3.08 14.83
C ASP A 111 -8.43 -4.37 14.14
N GLY A 112 -7.84 -4.26 12.95
CA GLY A 112 -7.32 -5.40 12.22
C GLY A 112 -6.49 -5.00 10.99
N HIS A 113 -5.64 -5.93 10.56
CA HIS A 113 -4.83 -5.84 9.36
C HIS A 113 -5.14 -7.05 8.48
N PHE A 114 -5.57 -6.79 7.24
CA PHE A 114 -5.87 -7.82 6.25
C PHE A 114 -4.79 -7.83 5.15
N LEU A 115 -4.06 -8.94 5.03
CA LEU A 115 -3.11 -9.17 3.95
C LEU A 115 -3.83 -9.87 2.77
N ILE A 116 -4.05 -9.14 1.67
CA ILE A 116 -4.83 -9.62 0.51
C ILE A 116 -4.02 -9.43 -0.79
N PRO A 117 -2.99 -10.27 -1.04
CA PRO A 117 -2.16 -10.19 -2.25
C PRO A 117 -2.81 -10.86 -3.48
N ALA A 118 -3.99 -11.47 -3.33
CA ALA A 118 -4.68 -12.15 -4.40
C ALA A 118 -5.05 -11.17 -5.54
N PHE A 119 -4.73 -11.55 -6.77
CA PHE A 119 -5.06 -10.81 -7.98
C PHE A 119 -5.40 -11.81 -9.09
N PHE A 120 -6.70 -12.14 -9.19
CA PHE A 120 -7.18 -13.26 -10.01
C PHE A 120 -6.92 -13.07 -11.51
N GLU A 121 -7.08 -11.84 -12.02
CA GLU A 121 -6.78 -11.49 -13.41
C GLU A 121 -5.28 -11.64 -13.72
N GLY A 122 -4.44 -11.46 -12.70
CA GLY A 122 -3.00 -11.77 -12.74
C GLY A 122 -2.69 -13.25 -12.47
N GLY A 123 -3.66 -14.11 -12.18
CA GLY A 123 -3.39 -15.50 -11.78
C GLY A 123 -2.70 -15.62 -10.42
N ARG A 124 -2.85 -14.65 -9.53
CA ARG A 124 -2.34 -14.71 -8.14
C ARG A 124 -3.47 -15.11 -7.20
N ILE A 125 -3.27 -16.18 -6.44
CA ILE A 125 -4.27 -16.69 -5.48
C ILE A 125 -3.63 -16.98 -4.14
N THR A 126 -4.39 -16.85 -3.06
CA THR A 126 -3.99 -17.30 -1.72
C THR A 126 -4.91 -18.43 -1.29
N ARG A 127 -4.35 -19.58 -0.92
CA ARG A 127 -5.09 -20.73 -0.40
C ARG A 127 -4.32 -21.33 0.77
N ASP A 128 -5.02 -21.63 1.86
CA ASP A 128 -4.44 -22.27 3.05
C ASP A 128 -3.15 -21.57 3.53
N SER A 129 -3.17 -20.24 3.51
CA SER A 129 -2.04 -19.36 3.89
C SER A 129 -0.80 -19.45 3.00
N VAL A 130 -0.90 -20.06 1.82
CA VAL A 130 0.15 -20.07 0.79
C VAL A 130 -0.29 -19.21 -0.37
N HIS A 131 0.61 -18.35 -0.85
CA HIS A 131 0.38 -17.52 -2.03
C HIS A 131 0.98 -18.18 -3.27
N TYR A 132 0.19 -18.24 -4.34
CA TYR A 132 0.52 -18.93 -5.58
C TYR A 132 0.42 -18.01 -6.79
N LEU A 133 1.26 -18.29 -7.77
CA LEU A 133 1.18 -17.78 -9.13
C LEU A 133 0.81 -18.91 -10.08
N MET A 134 -0.17 -18.67 -10.95
CA MET A 134 -0.51 -19.60 -12.03
C MET A 134 0.56 -19.56 -13.12
N VAL A 135 1.38 -20.62 -13.22
CA VAL A 135 2.39 -20.80 -14.27
C VAL A 135 1.98 -21.99 -15.13
N ASN A 136 1.66 -21.76 -16.41
CA ASN A 136 1.20 -22.80 -17.33
C ASN A 136 0.00 -23.62 -16.77
N SER A 137 -0.95 -22.95 -16.11
CA SER A 137 -2.10 -23.56 -15.41
C SER A 137 -1.76 -24.43 -14.20
N VAL A 138 -0.52 -24.35 -13.69
CA VAL A 138 -0.09 -24.98 -12.45
C VAL A 138 0.01 -23.91 -11.37
N GLU A 139 -0.51 -24.21 -10.18
CA GLU A 139 -0.32 -23.36 -9.00
C GLU A 139 1.10 -23.54 -8.47
N THR A 140 1.95 -22.53 -8.70
CA THR A 140 3.32 -22.54 -8.20
C THR A 140 3.41 -21.60 -7.00
N PRO A 141 3.85 -22.07 -5.81
CA PRO A 141 4.08 -21.19 -4.68
C PRO A 141 5.02 -20.04 -5.06
N VAL A 142 4.71 -18.79 -4.70
CA VAL A 142 5.48 -17.65 -5.23
C VAL A 142 6.96 -17.70 -4.81
N HIS A 143 7.28 -18.27 -3.63
CA HIS A 143 8.65 -18.49 -3.19
C HIS A 143 9.48 -19.47 -4.06
N GLU A 144 8.83 -20.28 -4.91
CA GLU A 144 9.49 -21.19 -5.86
C GLU A 144 9.66 -20.58 -7.26
N THR A 145 9.06 -19.40 -7.51
CA THR A 145 9.08 -18.72 -8.81
C THR A 145 10.33 -17.87 -9.01
N GLU A 146 10.49 -17.30 -10.20
CA GLU A 146 11.54 -16.32 -10.49
C GLU A 146 11.46 -15.05 -9.62
N PHE A 147 10.28 -14.70 -9.09
CA PHE A 147 10.09 -13.49 -8.29
C PHE A 147 10.83 -13.55 -6.94
N ALA A 148 10.95 -14.74 -6.35
CA ALA A 148 11.76 -14.97 -5.15
C ALA A 148 13.27 -14.81 -5.43
N LYS A 149 13.68 -14.97 -6.69
CA LYS A 149 15.08 -14.83 -7.14
C LYS A 149 15.36 -13.46 -7.76
N ASP A 150 14.44 -12.51 -7.62
CA ASP A 150 14.61 -11.16 -8.12
C ASP A 150 15.88 -10.53 -7.50
N SER A 151 16.75 -9.98 -8.35
CA SER A 151 18.05 -9.45 -7.92
C SER A 151 17.96 -8.19 -7.06
N VAL A 152 16.80 -7.54 -7.06
CA VAL A 152 16.54 -6.30 -6.32
C VAL A 152 15.58 -6.56 -5.14
N PHE A 153 14.60 -7.45 -5.33
CA PHE A 153 13.49 -7.64 -4.38
C PHE A 153 13.26 -9.10 -3.94
N GLY A 154 14.21 -10.00 -4.19
CA GLY A 154 14.10 -11.42 -3.83
C GLY A 154 13.95 -11.65 -2.32
N TYR A 155 13.37 -12.79 -1.96
CA TYR A 155 13.11 -13.21 -0.58
C TYR A 155 13.26 -14.72 -0.43
#